data_AF-A0A0Q5FRI4-F1
#
_entry.id   AF-A0A0Q5FRI4-F1
#
_cell.length_a   1.000
_cell.length_b   1.000
_cell.length_c   1.000
_cell.angle_alpha   90.00
_cell.angle_beta   90.00
_cell.angle_gamma   90.00
#
_symmetry.space_group_name_H-M   'P 1'
#
loop_
_entity.id
_entity.type
_entity.pdbx_description
1 polymer ?
#
loop_
_entity_poly.entity_id
_entity_poly.type
_entity_poly.pdbx_seq_one_letter_code
_entity_poly.pdbx_strand_id
1 'polypeptide(L)'
;MSMSRVPPRIGGDAVWGAEADLMMHIASGSQTAFAQLYDLTCTRIFGLILSVIDARESAEEVLEDTYVHVWAHAREFATYRGTASAWISEIARRRAVERVHSTADATATGVRDGDFDAPLGLLSA
;
A
#
# COMPACT_ATOMS: atom_id res chain seq x y z
N MET A 1 -3.66 20.58 -20.08
CA MET A 1 -4.56 21.06 -19.01
C MET A 1 -5.38 19.89 -18.52
N SER A 2 -5.36 19.67 -17.20
CA SER A 2 -5.77 18.48 -16.46
C SER A 2 -7.09 17.83 -16.87
N MET A 3 -7.01 16.57 -17.29
CA MET A 3 -8.12 15.63 -17.15
C MET A 3 -8.08 15.08 -15.74
N SER A 4 -8.81 15.74 -14.84
CA SER A 4 -9.17 15.22 -13.53
C SER A 4 -10.06 13.99 -13.75
N ARG A 5 -9.51 12.79 -13.57
CA ARG A 5 -10.32 11.57 -13.44
C ARG A 5 -10.42 11.26 -11.95
N VAL A 6 -11.37 11.92 -11.30
CA VAL A 6 -11.84 11.50 -9.98
C VAL A 6 -12.38 10.07 -10.15
N PRO A 7 -11.80 9.04 -9.51
CA PRO A 7 -12.31 7.69 -9.61
C PRO A 7 -13.72 7.63 -8.99
N PRO A 8 -14.59 6.73 -9.48
CA PRO A 8 -15.95 6.60 -8.97
C PRO A 8 -15.90 6.33 -7.46
N ARG A 9 -16.61 7.15 -6.68
CA ARG A 9 -16.83 6.89 -5.26
C ARG A 9 -17.73 5.68 -5.16
N ILE A 10 -17.12 4.49 -5.08
CA ILE A 10 -17.82 3.26 -4.73
C ILE A 10 -18.34 3.48 -3.30
N GLY A 11 -19.64 3.75 -3.18
CA GLY A 11 -20.33 3.94 -1.91
C GLY A 11 -20.09 2.72 -1.00
N GLY A 12 -19.89 2.95 0.30
CA GLY A 12 -19.56 1.85 1.22
C GLY A 12 -19.42 2.22 2.69
N ASP A 13 -19.77 3.43 3.11
CA ASP A 13 -19.65 3.91 4.49
C ASP A 13 -20.35 3.05 5.54
N ALA A 14 -21.29 2.19 5.13
CA ALA A 14 -21.98 1.26 6.01
C ALA A 14 -21.31 -0.13 6.16
N VAL A 15 -20.36 -0.53 5.30
CA VAL A 15 -19.78 -1.90 5.32
C VAL A 15 -18.43 -1.96 6.08
N TRP A 16 -17.83 -0.80 6.36
CA TRP A 16 -16.45 -0.65 6.84
C TRP A 16 -16.23 -0.81 8.36
N GLY A 17 -17.25 -1.26 9.10
CA GLY A 17 -17.17 -1.45 10.55
C GLY A 17 -16.60 -2.80 10.99
N ALA A 18 -16.84 -3.87 10.22
CA ALA A 18 -16.45 -5.23 10.58
C ALA A 18 -14.95 -5.51 10.44
N GLU A 19 -14.24 -4.71 9.62
CA GLU A 19 -12.83 -4.89 9.32
C GLU A 19 -11.93 -4.56 10.53
N ALA A 20 -12.39 -3.71 11.46
CA ALA A 20 -11.62 -3.32 12.63
C ALA A 20 -11.39 -4.49 13.61
N ASP A 21 -12.40 -5.37 13.77
CA ASP A 21 -12.29 -6.56 14.60
C ASP A 21 -11.27 -7.56 14.01
N LEU A 22 -11.33 -7.76 12.69
CA LEU A 22 -10.33 -8.55 11.96
C LEU A 22 -8.92 -8.00 12.18
N MET A 23 -8.73 -6.68 12.10
CA MET A 23 -7.43 -6.04 12.37
C MET A 23 -6.89 -6.31 13.77
N MET A 24 -7.74 -6.32 14.80
CA MET A 24 -7.33 -6.67 16.17
C MET A 24 -6.88 -8.14 16.28
N HIS A 25 -7.57 -9.05 15.59
CA HIS A 25 -7.18 -10.45 15.52
C HIS A 25 -5.88 -10.66 14.74
N ILE A 26 -5.69 -9.93 13.64
CA ILE A 26 -4.45 -9.95 12.86
C ILE A 26 -3.27 -9.44 13.68
N ALA A 27 -3.44 -8.38 14.47
CA ALA A 27 -2.43 -7.87 15.39
C ALA A 27 -1.97 -8.93 16.43
N SER A 28 -2.82 -9.94 16.68
CA SER A 28 -2.53 -11.08 17.55
C SER A 28 -2.02 -12.33 16.78
N GLY A 29 -1.81 -12.23 15.47
CA GLY A 29 -1.28 -13.29 14.62
C GLY A 29 -2.34 -14.22 14.00
N SER A 30 -3.62 -13.83 13.96
CA SER A 30 -4.67 -14.65 13.37
C SER A 30 -4.60 -14.65 11.83
N GLN A 31 -4.09 -15.75 11.26
CA GLN A 31 -4.06 -15.95 9.81
C GLN A 31 -5.47 -16.03 9.19
N THR A 32 -6.44 -16.59 9.92
CA THR A 32 -7.83 -16.67 9.46
C THR A 32 -8.46 -15.29 9.33
N ALA A 33 -8.22 -14.39 10.29
CA ALA A 33 -8.71 -13.02 10.20
C ALA A 33 -8.05 -12.25 9.05
N PHE A 34 -6.76 -12.52 8.79
CA PHE A 34 -6.05 -11.95 7.65
C PHE A 34 -6.62 -12.41 6.30
N ALA A 35 -6.87 -13.71 6.14
CA ALA A 35 -7.50 -14.24 4.93
C ALA A 35 -8.88 -13.61 4.68
N GLN A 36 -9.71 -13.50 5.72
CA GLN A 36 -11.02 -12.84 5.61
C GLN A 36 -10.89 -11.36 5.22
N LEU A 37 -9.95 -10.62 5.83
CA LEU A 37 -9.70 -9.23 5.46
C LEU A 37 -9.24 -9.12 4.00
N TYR A 38 -8.36 -10.01 3.56
CA TYR A 38 -7.89 -10.06 2.18
C TYR A 38 -9.05 -10.30 1.22
N ASP A 39 -9.88 -11.32 1.45
CA ASP A 39 -11.04 -11.65 0.61
C ASP A 39 -12.03 -10.48 0.49
N LEU A 40 -12.23 -9.73 1.59
CA LEU A 40 -13.13 -8.57 1.62
C LEU A 40 -12.59 -7.37 0.85
N THR A 41 -11.26 -7.20 0.74
CA THR A 41 -10.65 -5.94 0.33
C THR A 41 -9.80 -6.02 -0.94
N CYS A 42 -9.28 -7.19 -1.30
CA CYS A 42 -8.25 -7.35 -2.34
C CYS A 42 -8.66 -6.78 -3.70
N THR A 43 -9.90 -7.05 -4.13
CA THR A 43 -10.39 -6.58 -5.44
C THR A 43 -10.47 -5.06 -5.50
N ARG A 44 -10.91 -4.41 -4.41
CA ARG A 44 -11.00 -2.95 -4.34
C ARG A 44 -9.61 -2.31 -4.32
N ILE A 45 -8.71 -2.85 -3.50
CA ILE A 45 -7.34 -2.33 -3.38
C ILE A 45 -6.56 -2.55 -4.68
N PHE A 46 -6.75 -3.68 -5.35
CA PHE A 46 -6.15 -3.92 -6.65
C PHE A 46 -6.63 -2.94 -7.72
N GLY A 47 -7.95 -2.65 -7.76
CA GLY A 47 -8.49 -1.61 -8.64
C GLY A 47 -7.94 -0.21 -8.35
N LEU A 48 -7.69 0.12 -7.07
CA LEU A 48 -7.01 1.36 -6.67
C LEU A 48 -5.57 1.40 -7.22
N ILE A 49 -4.80 0.33 -7.06
CA ILE A 49 -3.41 0.28 -7.52
C ILE A 49 -3.33 0.40 -9.04
N LEU A 50 -4.21 -0.29 -9.78
CA LEU A 50 -4.31 -0.17 -11.24
C LEU A 50 -4.69 1.23 -11.72
N SER A 51 -5.33 2.06 -10.88
CA SER A 51 -5.60 3.45 -11.22
C SER A 51 -4.35 4.35 -11.18
N VAL A 52 -3.26 3.85 -10.56
CA VAL A 52 -1.98 4.55 -10.40
C VAL A 52 -0.90 3.94 -11.31
N ILE A 53 -0.88 2.62 -11.46
CA ILE A 53 0.13 1.87 -12.23
C ILE A 53 -0.51 1.26 -13.48
N ASP A 54 -0.05 1.67 -14.66
CA ASP A 54 -0.48 1.15 -15.97
C ASP A 54 0.30 -0.12 -16.37
N ALA A 55 0.41 -1.06 -15.42
CA ALA A 55 1.07 -2.34 -15.60
C ALA A 55 0.52 -3.35 -14.59
N ARG A 56 -0.14 -4.40 -15.09
CA ARG A 56 -0.82 -5.39 -14.25
C ARG A 56 0.14 -6.12 -13.31
N GLU A 57 1.26 -6.60 -13.83
CA GLU A 57 2.26 -7.35 -13.05
C GLU A 57 2.80 -6.51 -11.88
N SER A 58 3.21 -5.27 -12.16
CA SER A 58 3.65 -4.36 -11.10
C SER A 58 2.54 -4.00 -10.10
N ALA A 59 1.28 -4.00 -10.53
CA ALA A 59 0.15 -3.80 -9.62
C ALA A 59 -0.08 -5.01 -8.70
N GLU A 60 0.14 -6.23 -9.20
CA GLU A 60 0.06 -7.47 -8.41
C GLU A 60 1.16 -7.51 -7.34
N GLU A 61 2.40 -7.18 -7.72
CA GLU A 61 3.51 -7.01 -6.77
C GLU A 61 3.14 -6.03 -5.65
N VAL A 62 2.69 -4.81 -6.00
CA VAL A 62 2.31 -3.78 -5.01
C VAL A 62 1.16 -4.22 -4.13
N LEU A 63 0.21 -5.01 -4.65
CA LEU A 63 -0.88 -5.58 -3.87
C LEU A 63 -0.33 -6.54 -2.80
N GLU A 64 0.50 -7.49 -3.18
CA GLU A 64 1.13 -8.46 -2.27
C GLU A 64 1.91 -7.73 -1.17
N ASP A 65 2.76 -6.79 -1.59
CA ASP A 65 3.59 -5.96 -0.72
C ASP A 65 2.73 -5.14 0.28
N THR A 66 1.59 -4.63 -0.18
CA THR A 66 0.61 -3.94 0.68
C THR A 66 0.08 -4.87 1.76
N TYR A 67 -0.32 -6.10 1.41
CA TYR A 67 -0.88 -7.04 2.38
C TYR A 67 0.18 -7.63 3.32
N VAL A 68 1.41 -7.81 2.86
CA VAL A 68 2.56 -8.12 3.73
C VAL A 68 2.75 -7.02 4.77
N HIS A 69 2.66 -5.76 4.36
CA HIS A 69 2.74 -4.62 5.27
C HIS A 69 1.57 -4.61 6.27
N VAL A 70 0.34 -4.85 5.80
CA VAL A 70 -0.85 -4.94 6.67
C VAL A 70 -0.65 -6.00 7.74
N TRP A 71 -0.15 -7.19 7.39
CA TRP A 71 0.15 -8.24 8.35
C TRP A 71 1.21 -7.81 9.38
N ALA A 72 2.34 -7.27 8.90
CA ALA A 72 3.47 -6.88 9.75
C ALA A 72 3.14 -5.72 10.70
N HIS A 73 2.28 -4.79 10.25
CA HIS A 73 1.99 -3.53 10.94
C HIS A 73 0.56 -3.42 11.46
N ALA A 74 -0.17 -4.54 11.58
CA ALA A 74 -1.57 -4.52 12.03
C ALA A 74 -1.77 -3.85 13.40
N ARG A 75 -0.76 -3.86 14.27
CA ARG A 75 -0.79 -3.15 15.57
C ARG A 75 -0.87 -1.63 15.42
N GLU A 76 -0.33 -1.07 14.35
CA GLU A 76 -0.33 0.37 14.09
C GLU A 76 -1.73 0.87 13.72
N PHE A 77 -2.61 -0.01 13.22
CA PHE A 77 -4.01 0.34 12.98
C PHE A 77 -4.73 0.81 14.24
N ALA A 78 -4.36 0.31 15.43
CA ALA A 78 -5.00 0.70 16.69
C ALA A 78 -4.88 2.21 17.00
N THR A 79 -3.85 2.88 16.48
CA THR A 79 -3.66 4.34 16.63
C THR A 79 -4.18 5.13 15.42
N TYR A 80 -4.59 4.45 14.35
CA TYR A 80 -5.13 5.08 13.16
C TYR A 80 -6.54 5.63 13.40
N ARG A 81 -6.75 6.89 13.00
CA ARG A 81 -8.06 7.53 13.03
C ARG A 81 -8.77 7.30 11.70
N GLY A 82 -9.47 6.17 11.58
CA GLY A 82 -10.26 5.84 10.39
C GLY A 82 -10.62 4.37 10.30
N THR A 83 -11.16 3.95 9.16
CA THR A 83 -11.51 2.55 8.88
C THR A 83 -10.30 1.76 8.41
N ALA A 84 -10.32 0.43 8.56
CA ALA A 84 -9.25 -0.43 8.05
C ALA A 84 -9.11 -0.29 6.53
N SER A 85 -10.23 -0.25 5.80
CA SER A 85 -10.25 0.04 4.36
C SER A 85 -9.51 1.35 4.00
N ALA A 86 -9.68 2.43 4.78
CA ALA A 86 -8.97 3.69 4.55
C ALA A 86 -7.46 3.57 4.82
N TRP A 87 -7.09 2.86 5.89
CA TRP A 87 -5.68 2.62 6.23
C TRP A 87 -4.97 1.79 5.15
N ILE A 88 -5.58 0.69 4.69
CA ILE A 88 -5.03 -0.16 3.63
C ILE A 88 -4.92 0.62 2.31
N SER A 89 -5.91 1.45 1.98
CA SER A 89 -5.88 2.30 0.79
C SER A 89 -4.75 3.32 0.83
N GLU A 90 -4.44 3.87 2.01
CA GLU A 90 -3.32 4.79 2.20
C GLU A 90 -1.97 4.11 1.94
N ILE A 91 -1.78 2.91 2.50
CA ILE A 91 -0.58 2.09 2.27
C ILE A 91 -0.44 1.76 0.78
N ALA A 92 -1.50 1.26 0.16
CA ALA A 92 -1.51 0.86 -1.24
C ALA A 92 -1.15 2.03 -2.17
N ARG A 93 -1.75 3.21 -1.95
CA ARG A 93 -1.50 4.39 -2.77
C ARG A 93 -0.05 4.86 -2.64
N ARG A 94 0.48 4.90 -1.42
CA ARG A 94 1.87 5.30 -1.17
C ARG A 94 2.83 4.39 -1.92
N ARG A 95 2.68 3.08 -1.77
CA ARG A 95 3.50 2.07 -2.46
C ARG A 95 3.37 2.13 -3.98
N ALA A 96 2.15 2.35 -4.49
CA ALA A 96 1.94 2.50 -5.92
C ALA A 96 2.67 3.73 -6.49
N VAL A 97 2.63 4.85 -5.77
CA VAL A 97 3.38 6.07 -6.12
C VAL A 97 4.89 5.82 -6.06
N GLU A 98 5.39 5.18 -5.01
CA GLU A 98 6.82 4.81 -4.88
C GLU A 98 7.27 3.96 -6.08
N ARG A 99 6.47 2.97 -6.50
CA ARG A 99 6.77 2.13 -7.67
C ARG A 99 6.91 2.93 -8.97
N VAL A 100 5.99 3.87 -9.22
CA VAL A 100 6.06 4.76 -10.39
C VAL A 100 7.34 5.61 -10.38
N HIS A 101 7.72 6.14 -9.21
CA HIS A 101 8.94 6.93 -9.08
C HIS A 101 10.20 6.09 -9.29
N SER A 102 10.26 4.87 -8.73
CA SER A 102 11.40 3.97 -8.94
C SER A 102 11.60 3.58 -10.39
N THR A 103 10.53 3.34 -11.14
CA THR A 103 10.62 3.05 -12.58
C THR A 103 11.06 4.28 -13.37
N ALA A 104 10.57 5.47 -13.03
CA ALA A 104 10.99 6.71 -13.67
C ALA A 104 12.49 7.00 -13.45
N ASP A 105 12.99 6.80 -12.22
CA ASP A 105 14.40 6.98 -11.88
C ASP A 105 15.30 5.96 -12.61
N ALA A 106 14.86 4.71 -12.72
CA ALA A 106 15.54 3.68 -13.50
C ALA A 106 15.62 4.03 -15.00
N THR A 107 14.59 4.69 -15.55
CA THR A 107 14.62 5.16 -16.96
C THR A 107 15.43 6.44 -17.16
N ALA A 108 15.55 7.28 -16.12
CA ALA A 108 16.36 8.50 -16.14
C ALA A 108 17.86 8.22 -15.94
N THR A 109 18.21 7.06 -15.37
CA THR A 109 19.59 6.62 -15.10
C THR A 109 20.13 5.72 -16.22
N GLY A 110 19.86 6.08 -17.47
CA GLY A 110 20.72 5.71 -18.59
C GLY A 110 21.85 6.74 -18.69
N VAL A 111 23.03 6.41 -18.14
CA VAL A 111 24.24 7.24 -17.99
C VAL A 111 24.31 8.04 -16.69
N ARG A 112 24.91 7.43 -15.66
CA ARG A 112 25.94 8.06 -14.83
C ARG A 112 27.05 7.05 -14.51
N ASP A 113 28.13 7.22 -15.25
CA ASP A 113 29.49 6.80 -14.95
C ASP A 113 29.88 7.28 -13.55
N GLY A 114 30.53 6.42 -12.76
CA GLY A 114 31.43 6.80 -11.67
C GLY A 114 30.82 7.32 -10.35
N ASP A 115 31.14 6.58 -9.28
CA ASP A 115 31.49 7.10 -7.94
C ASP A 115 30.41 7.83 -7.11
N PHE A 116 29.93 7.17 -6.03
CA PHE A 116 29.52 7.88 -4.81
C PHE A 116 29.60 6.99 -3.54
N ASP A 117 30.74 7.11 -2.88
CA ASP A 117 30.96 7.37 -1.44
C ASP A 117 29.98 6.81 -0.37
N ALA A 118 30.52 5.85 0.39
CA ALA A 118 30.39 5.52 1.83
C ALA A 118 29.04 5.55 2.60
N PRO A 119 28.80 4.56 3.49
CA PRO A 119 27.61 4.50 4.35
C PRO A 119 27.64 5.55 5.48
N LEU A 120 26.55 6.32 5.60
CA LEU A 120 26.28 7.25 6.70
C LEU A 120 25.98 6.50 8.01
N GLY A 121 27.04 6.10 8.70
CA GLY A 121 26.97 5.40 10.00
C GLY A 121 27.78 6.05 11.13
N LEU A 122 28.18 7.32 11.02
CA LEU A 122 28.96 8.01 12.05
C LEU A 122 28.45 9.43 12.29
N LEU A 123 27.35 9.53 13.05
CA LEU A 123 27.17 10.57 14.06
C LEU A 123 26.00 10.15 14.97
N SER A 124 26.33 9.64 16.17
CA SER A 124 25.58 9.77 17.43
C SER A 124 25.92 8.61 18.39
N ALA A 125 27.04 8.74 19.10
CA ALA A 125 27.21 8.48 20.54
C ALA A 125 28.67 8.71 20.93
#